data_AF-A0A401QDR6-F1
#
_entry.id   AF-A0A401QDR6-F1
#
_cell.length_a   1.000
_cell.length_b   1.000
_cell.length_c   1.000
_cell.angle_alpha   90.00
_cell.angle_beta   90.00
_cell.angle_gamma   90.00
#
_symmetry.space_group_name_H-M   'P 1'
#
loop_
_entity.id
_entity.type
_entity.pdbx_description
1 polymer ?
#
loop_
_entity_poly.entity_id
_entity_poly.type
_entity_poly.pdbx_seq_one_letter_code
_entity_poly.pdbx_strand_id
1 'polypeptide(L)'
;MVAWARRRYRTSSGGHVQHEQHIQDLVEAARAPAEAAVIKVATHKKIQTPRQQGNDYADRAAKALTEQILEGPGEVVSAIAAPEPDPDSMGRLQATAGEEEKEEWKREGAKHDPDEIWRKDLEKSA
;
A
#
# COMPACT_ATOMS: atom_id res chain seq x y z
N MET A 1 -32.70 12.52 12.35
CA MET A 1 -31.57 12.49 13.32
C MET A 1 -30.86 11.15 13.19
N VAL A 2 -29.54 11.16 12.97
CA VAL A 2 -28.70 9.98 12.69
C VAL A 2 -28.67 9.02 13.89
N ALA A 3 -28.65 7.71 13.66
CA ALA A 3 -28.79 6.67 14.69
C ALA A 3 -27.73 6.75 15.80
N TRP A 4 -26.48 7.09 15.46
CA TRP A 4 -25.39 7.22 16.43
C TRP A 4 -25.55 8.42 17.36
N ALA A 5 -25.96 9.58 16.83
CA ALA A 5 -26.20 10.78 17.62
C ALA A 5 -27.32 10.56 18.67
N ARG A 6 -28.34 9.76 18.34
CA ARG A 6 -29.43 9.40 19.27
C ARG A 6 -28.94 8.61 20.49
N ARG A 7 -27.88 7.82 20.32
CA ARG A 7 -27.29 7.00 21.38
C ARG A 7 -26.08 7.66 22.05
N ARG A 8 -25.85 8.97 21.81
CA ARG A 8 -24.65 9.67 22.27
C ARG A 8 -23.37 8.92 21.90
N TYR A 9 -23.33 8.36 20.69
CA TYR A 9 -22.20 7.61 20.15
C TYR A 9 -21.79 6.37 20.98
N ARG A 10 -22.73 5.79 21.72
CA ARG A 10 -22.52 4.53 22.46
C ARG A 10 -23.01 3.30 21.71
N THR A 11 -22.28 2.21 21.88
CA THR A 11 -22.65 0.86 21.43
C THR A 11 -23.73 0.25 22.33
N SER A 12 -24.31 -0.88 21.93
CA SER A 12 -25.28 -1.62 22.76
C SER A 12 -24.66 -2.18 24.05
N SER A 13 -23.35 -2.39 24.10
CA SER A 13 -22.62 -2.79 25.31
C SER A 13 -22.28 -1.61 26.23
N GLY A 14 -22.67 -0.38 25.87
CA GLY A 14 -22.46 0.83 26.68
C GLY A 14 -21.10 1.51 26.50
N GLY A 15 -20.20 0.90 25.73
CA GLY A 15 -18.91 1.51 25.34
C GLY A 15 -19.07 2.58 24.26
N HIS A 16 -18.01 3.34 24.02
CA HIS A 16 -17.96 4.30 22.93
C HIS A 16 -17.83 3.58 21.57
N VAL A 17 -18.42 4.16 20.53
CA VAL A 17 -18.22 3.70 19.15
C VAL A 17 -16.76 3.95 18.74
N GLN A 18 -16.17 3.02 17.99
CA GLN A 18 -14.85 3.24 17.42
C GLN A 18 -14.86 4.45 16.48
N HIS A 19 -13.77 5.22 16.51
CA HIS A 19 -13.61 6.44 15.71
C HIS A 19 -14.72 7.49 15.93
N GLU A 20 -15.23 7.62 17.16
CA GLU A 20 -16.30 8.56 17.53
C GLU A 20 -16.11 9.96 16.95
N GLN A 21 -14.93 10.55 17.09
CA GLN A 21 -14.63 11.90 16.57
C GLN A 21 -14.83 11.98 15.05
N HIS A 22 -14.28 11.03 14.29
CA HIS A 22 -14.42 11.01 12.83
C HIS A 22 -15.89 10.87 12.40
N ILE A 23 -16.70 10.12 13.16
CA ILE A 23 -18.13 9.98 12.91
C ILE A 23 -18.85 11.30 13.19
N GLN A 24 -18.50 12.00 14.28
CA GLN A 24 -19.06 13.31 14.60
C GLN A 24 -18.75 14.33 13.49
N ASP A 25 -17.48 14.42 13.09
CA ASP A 25 -17.02 15.32 12.04
C ASP A 25 -17.73 15.04 10.71
N LEU A 26 -17.87 13.76 10.34
CA LEU A 26 -18.59 13.36 9.13
C LEU A 26 -20.09 13.75 9.19
N VAL A 27 -20.74 13.57 10.35
CA VAL A 27 -22.16 13.93 10.54
C VAL A 27 -22.36 15.43 10.45
N GLU A 28 -21.40 16.22 10.91
CA GLU A 28 -21.41 17.68 10.79
C GLU A 28 -21.18 18.10 9.33
N ALA A 29 -20.12 17.60 8.70
CA ALA A 29 -19.79 17.88 7.30
C ALA A 29 -20.91 17.49 6.32
N ALA A 30 -21.61 16.38 6.60
CA ALA A 30 -22.74 15.92 5.78
C ALA A 30 -23.95 16.87 5.79
N ARG A 31 -23.99 17.86 6.69
CA ARG A 31 -25.04 18.90 6.73
C ARG A 31 -24.72 20.12 5.86
N ALA A 32 -23.47 20.28 5.43
CA ALA A 32 -23.03 21.41 4.63
C ALA A 32 -23.62 21.43 3.20
N PRO A 33 -23.62 20.31 2.43
CA PRO A 33 -24.20 20.33 1.09
C PRO A 33 -25.74 20.38 1.15
N ALA A 34 -26.36 21.08 0.20
CA ALA A 34 -27.81 21.11 0.05
C ALA A 34 -28.36 19.71 -0.31
N GLU A 35 -27.66 18.99 -1.17
CA GLU A 35 -27.96 17.62 -1.57
C GLU A 35 -26.65 16.85 -1.76
N ALA A 36 -26.59 15.61 -1.26
CA ALA A 36 -25.44 14.73 -1.43
C ALA A 36 -25.88 13.26 -1.43
N ALA A 37 -25.12 12.42 -2.14
CA ALA A 37 -25.33 10.97 -2.17
C ALA A 37 -24.01 10.24 -1.88
N VAL A 38 -24.09 9.16 -1.10
CA VAL A 38 -22.94 8.28 -0.81
C VAL A 38 -23.05 7.05 -1.70
N ILE A 39 -22.05 6.84 -2.55
CA ILE A 39 -22.02 5.73 -3.52
C ILE A 39 -20.83 4.83 -3.20
N LYS A 40 -21.09 3.56 -2.90
CA LYS A 40 -20.05 2.54 -2.78
C LYS A 40 -19.69 2.00 -4.17
N VAL A 41 -18.46 2.18 -4.59
CA VAL A 41 -17.93 1.61 -5.85
C VAL A 41 -17.31 0.24 -5.56
N ALA A 42 -17.53 -0.73 -6.45
CA ALA A 42 -16.93 -2.06 -6.31
C ALA A 42 -15.42 -2.02 -6.60
N THR A 43 -14.62 -2.60 -5.69
CA THR A 43 -13.15 -2.65 -5.76
C THR A 43 -12.66 -3.96 -6.38
N HIS A 44 -11.36 -4.02 -6.70
CA HIS A 44 -10.64 -5.21 -7.22
C HIS A 44 -11.20 -5.83 -8.51
N LYS A 45 -11.87 -5.02 -9.34
CA LYS A 45 -12.29 -5.43 -10.69
C LYS A 45 -11.44 -4.70 -11.73
N LYS A 46 -11.32 -5.31 -12.91
CA LYS A 46 -10.76 -4.60 -14.08
C LYS A 46 -11.53 -3.29 -14.26
N ILE A 47 -10.80 -2.20 -14.44
CA ILE A 47 -11.36 -0.86 -14.61
C ILE A 47 -12.07 -0.83 -15.96
N GLN A 48 -13.40 -0.70 -15.94
CA GLN A 48 -14.24 -0.72 -17.15
C GLN A 48 -15.18 0.47 -17.23
N THR A 49 -15.37 1.20 -16.13
CA THR A 49 -16.34 2.30 -16.04
C THR A 49 -15.67 3.57 -15.51
N PRO A 50 -16.19 4.78 -15.85
CA PRO A 50 -15.67 6.03 -15.31
C PRO A 50 -15.67 6.11 -13.77
N ARG A 51 -16.65 5.47 -13.12
CA ARG A 51 -16.73 5.40 -11.65
C ARG A 51 -15.55 4.62 -11.05
N GLN A 52 -15.15 3.53 -11.69
CA GLN A 52 -14.00 2.73 -11.26
C GLN A 52 -12.68 3.46 -11.53
N GLN A 53 -12.58 4.20 -12.64
CA GLN A 53 -11.42 5.06 -12.92
C GLN A 53 -11.24 6.13 -11.85
N GLY A 54 -12.34 6.78 -11.44
CA GLY A 54 -12.31 7.77 -10.36
C GLY A 54 -11.89 7.18 -9.02
N ASN A 55 -12.37 5.98 -8.68
CA ASN A 55 -11.93 5.26 -7.47
C ASN A 55 -10.44 4.92 -7.51
N ASP A 56 -9.95 4.37 -8.63
CA ASP A 56 -8.54 4.04 -8.79
C ASP A 56 -7.63 5.27 -8.68
N TYR A 57 -8.04 6.40 -9.26
CA TYR A 57 -7.33 7.66 -9.12
C TYR A 57 -7.25 8.12 -7.66
N ALA A 58 -8.37 8.07 -6.93
CA ALA A 58 -8.40 8.43 -5.50
C ALA A 58 -7.50 7.52 -4.66
N ASP A 59 -7.52 6.20 -4.92
CA ASP A 59 -6.65 5.24 -4.24
C ASP A 59 -5.16 5.51 -4.53
N ARG A 60 -4.80 5.80 -5.78
CA ARG A 60 -3.42 6.17 -6.15
C ARG A 60 -2.98 7.48 -5.49
N ALA A 61 -3.86 8.48 -5.43
CA ALA A 61 -3.57 9.74 -4.76
C ALA A 61 -3.34 9.55 -3.26
N ALA A 62 -4.15 8.73 -2.59
CA ALA A 62 -3.98 8.39 -1.18
C ALA A 62 -2.66 7.65 -0.93
N LYS A 63 -2.33 6.65 -1.78
CA LYS A 63 -1.06 5.90 -1.69
C LYS A 63 0.16 6.81 -1.86
N ALA A 64 0.13 7.71 -2.83
CA ALA A 64 1.22 8.64 -3.07
C ALA A 64 1.51 9.53 -1.85
N LEU A 65 0.49 9.90 -1.08
CA LEU A 65 0.67 10.67 0.16
C LEU A 65 1.28 9.80 1.26
N THR A 66 0.85 8.54 1.40
CA THR A 66 1.43 7.63 2.40
C THR A 66 2.85 7.21 2.04
N GLU A 67 3.18 7.06 0.77
CA GLU A 67 4.54 6.76 0.30
C GLU A 67 5.49 7.97 0.47
N GLN A 68 4.95 9.18 0.54
CA GLN A 68 5.71 10.40 0.87
C GLN A 68 5.89 10.63 2.37
N ILE A 69 5.08 9.98 3.22
CA ILE A 69 5.30 9.97 4.66
C ILE A 69 6.41 8.94 4.91
N LEU A 70 7.67 9.39 4.86
CA LEU A 70 8.78 8.63 5.42
C LEU A 70 8.38 8.28 6.87
N GLU A 71 8.36 6.99 7.19
CA GLU A 71 8.20 6.56 8.57
C GLU A 71 9.40 7.05 9.39
N GLY A 72 9.21 8.15 10.13
CA GLY A 72 10.21 8.63 11.09
C GLY A 72 9.99 10.09 11.52
N PRO A 73 10.12 10.41 12.82
CA PRO A 73 10.08 11.79 13.27
C PRO A 73 11.35 12.50 12.81
N GLY A 74 11.20 13.32 11.75
CA GLY A 74 12.13 14.39 11.42
C GLY A 74 13.45 13.95 10.77
N GLU A 75 13.41 13.59 9.50
CA GLU A 75 14.56 13.86 8.62
C GLU A 75 14.07 14.18 7.22
N VAL A 76 14.23 15.44 6.82
CA VAL A 76 14.03 15.89 5.44
C VAL A 76 15.16 15.29 4.60
N VAL A 77 14.98 14.07 4.10
CA VAL A 77 15.91 13.51 3.13
C VAL A 77 15.71 14.26 1.82
N SER A 78 16.61 15.20 1.58
CA SER A 78 16.79 15.88 0.30
C SER A 78 16.82 14.82 -0.81
N ALA A 79 16.11 15.07 -1.91
CA ALA A 79 16.12 14.25 -3.11
C ALA A 79 17.51 14.30 -3.77
N ILE A 80 18.49 13.63 -3.18
CA ILE A 80 19.66 13.15 -3.89
C ILE A 80 19.20 11.85 -4.54
N ALA A 81 19.25 11.81 -5.88
CA ALA A 81 18.92 10.63 -6.66
C ALA A 81 19.46 9.37 -5.97
N ALA A 82 18.60 8.37 -5.80
CA ALA A 82 19.05 7.05 -5.37
C ALA A 82 20.26 6.68 -6.24
N PRO A 83 21.42 6.32 -5.67
CA PRO A 83 22.53 5.84 -6.48
C PRO A 83 21.98 4.68 -7.29
N GLU A 84 22.20 4.71 -8.61
CA GLU A 84 21.77 3.62 -9.47
C GLU A 84 22.22 2.29 -8.85
N PRO A 85 21.37 1.25 -8.85
CA PRO A 85 21.71 -0.01 -8.23
C PRO A 85 22.98 -0.54 -8.87
N ASP A 86 24.07 -0.43 -8.13
CA ASP A 86 25.38 -0.92 -8.55
C ASP A 86 25.26 -2.43 -8.78
N PRO A 87 25.49 -2.92 -10.02
CA PRO A 87 25.35 -4.33 -10.34
C PRO A 87 26.25 -5.21 -9.46
N ASP A 88 27.37 -4.68 -8.96
CA ASP A 88 28.29 -5.40 -8.07
C ASP A 88 27.71 -5.63 -6.66
N SER A 89 26.70 -4.85 -6.26
CA SER A 89 26.09 -4.97 -4.94
C SER A 89 25.25 -6.24 -4.80
N MET A 90 24.69 -6.75 -5.90
CA MET A 90 23.87 -7.96 -5.88
C MET A 90 24.72 -9.23 -5.67
N GLY A 91 25.87 -9.31 -6.34
CA GLY A 91 26.81 -10.42 -6.17
C GLY A 91 27.34 -10.52 -4.75
N ARG A 92 27.66 -9.38 -4.12
CA ARG A 92 28.10 -9.32 -2.72
C ARG A 92 27.05 -9.82 -1.74
N LEU A 93 25.79 -9.44 -1.94
CA LEU A 93 24.68 -9.87 -1.09
C LEU A 93 24.43 -11.38 -1.21
N GLN A 94 24.47 -11.92 -2.43
CA GLN A 94 24.32 -13.36 -2.66
C GLN A 94 25.55 -14.16 -2.22
N ALA A 95 26.75 -13.57 -2.24
CA ALA A 95 27.96 -14.20 -1.71
C ALA A 95 27.82 -14.47 -0.20
N THR A 96 27.18 -13.58 0.54
CA THR A 96 26.87 -13.77 1.98
C THR A 96 25.81 -14.82 2.29
N ALA A 97 25.08 -15.33 1.28
CA ALA A 97 24.10 -16.39 1.49
C ALA A 97 24.77 -17.71 1.88
N GLY A 98 24.10 -18.46 2.78
CA GLY A 98 24.58 -19.74 3.28
C GLY A 98 24.63 -20.81 2.18
N GLU A 99 25.44 -21.84 2.39
CA GLU A 99 25.55 -22.96 1.43
C GLU A 99 24.21 -23.69 1.25
N GLU A 100 23.40 -23.83 2.31
CA GLU A 100 22.05 -24.42 2.24
C GLU A 100 21.12 -23.63 1.31
N GLU A 101 21.17 -22.30 1.39
CA GLU A 101 20.35 -21.39 0.59
C GLU A 101 20.77 -21.44 -0.89
N LYS A 102 22.07 -21.51 -1.16
CA LYS A 102 22.60 -21.67 -2.53
C LYS A 102 22.24 -23.04 -3.13
N GLU A 103 22.22 -24.10 -2.33
CA GLU A 103 21.74 -25.43 -2.76
C GLU A 103 20.23 -25.44 -3.03
N GLU A 104 19.45 -24.69 -2.27
CA GLU A 104 18.03 -24.46 -2.55
C GLU A 104 17.85 -23.70 -3.88
N TRP A 105 18.65 -22.66 -4.14
CA TRP A 105 18.59 -21.93 -5.41
C TRP A 105 18.93 -22.81 -6.61
N LYS A 106 19.94 -23.67 -6.51
CA LYS A 106 20.25 -24.67 -7.55
C LYS A 106 19.07 -25.61 -7.80
N ARG A 107 18.42 -26.08 -6.73
CA ARG A 107 17.25 -26.96 -6.80
C ARG A 107 16.06 -26.27 -7.48
N GLU A 108 15.90 -24.98 -7.21
CA GLU A 108 14.88 -24.12 -7.80
C GLU A 108 15.22 -23.66 -9.22
N GLY A 109 16.34 -24.11 -9.80
CA GLY A 109 16.73 -23.83 -11.18
C GLY A 109 17.46 -22.51 -11.39
N ALA A 110 17.98 -21.88 -10.32
CA ALA A 110 18.84 -20.72 -10.45
C ALA A 110 20.22 -21.13 -11.00
N LYS A 111 20.72 -20.33 -11.95
CA LYS A 111 22.05 -20.50 -12.54
C LYS A 111 22.96 -19.38 -12.03
N HIS A 112 24.22 -19.72 -11.83
CA HIS A 112 25.25 -18.76 -11.49
C HIS A 112 25.81 -18.16 -12.79
N ASP A 113 25.52 -16.89 -13.01
CA ASP A 113 25.95 -16.11 -14.18
C ASP A 113 27.46 -15.78 -14.05
N PRO A 114 28.20 -15.58 -15.16
CA PRO A 114 29.58 -15.08 -15.13
C PRO A 114 29.79 -13.76 -14.36
N ASP A 115 28.74 -12.98 -14.11
CA ASP A 115 28.77 -11.77 -13.26
C ASP A 115 28.72 -12.06 -11.75
N GLU A 116 28.95 -13.31 -11.30
CA GLU A 116 28.86 -13.74 -9.89
C GLU A 116 27.47 -13.54 -9.25
N ILE A 117 26.42 -13.57 -10.08
CA ILE A 117 25.02 -13.38 -9.64
C ILE A 117 24.21 -14.63 -9.97
N TRP A 118 23.49 -15.14 -8.99
CA TRP A 118 22.45 -16.16 -9.12
C TRP A 118 21.19 -15.55 -9.74
N ARG A 119 20.78 -16.07 -10.90
CA ARG A 119 19.56 -15.68 -11.61
C ARG A 119 18.73 -16.93 -11.91
N LYS A 120 17.41 -16.85 -11.67
CA LYS A 120 16.45 -17.88 -12.12
C LYS A 120 15.95 -17.46 -13.49
N ASP A 121 16.13 -18.31 -14.49
CA ASP A 121 15.52 -18.08 -15.80
C ASP A 121 14.00 -18.08 -15.61
N LEU A 122 13.39 -16.91 -15.69
CA LEU A 122 11.94 -16.79 -15.83
C LEU A 122 11.61 -17.24 -17.25
N GLU A 123 11.46 -18.55 -17.45
CA GLU A 123 10.75 -19.04 -18.63
C GLU A 123 9.37 -18.38 -18.62
N LYS A 124 9.12 -17.56 -19.65
CA LYS A 124 7.83 -16.98 -19.93
C LYS A 124 6.84 -18.11 -20.18
N SER A 125 6.14 -18.55 -19.14
CA SER A 125 4.90 -19.30 -19.33
C SER A 125 3.82 -18.33 -19.82
N ALA A 126 3.62 -18.39 -21.14
CA ALA A 126 2.52 -17.78 -21.88
C ALA A 126 1.18 -18.45 -21.56
#